data_AF-A0A4V2SWE3-F1
#
_entry.id   AF-A0A4V2SWE3-F1
#
_cell.length_a   1.000
_cell.length_b   1.000
_cell.length_c   1.000
_cell.angle_alpha   90.00
_cell.angle_beta   90.00
_cell.angle_gamma   90.00
#
_symmetry.space_group_name_H-M   'P 1'
#
loop_
_entity.id
_entity.type
_entity.pdbx_description
1 polymer ?
#
loop_
_entity_poly.entity_id
_entity_poly.type
_entity_poly.pdbx_seq_one_letter_code
_entity_poly.pdbx_strand_id
1 'polypeptide(L)'
;MAKKEEHADNVGGMKVGHGSIPKFLYPVYIGLFIWAFYYVLIDSPTISYSRPAEPQTDAKLVISQKCSACHIIDGKGGAVGPALDQVGARMDRAALEKFINDPGSRNANSAANMGASFKMLKDSEKTAIVDYLANKK
;
A
#
# COMPACT_ATOMS: atom_id res chain seq x y z
N MET A 1 -30.60 25.44 -47.48
CA MET A 1 -29.49 24.83 -46.71
C MET A 1 -29.99 24.60 -45.29
N ALA A 2 -30.17 23.34 -44.90
CA ALA A 2 -30.84 22.98 -43.64
C ALA A 2 -29.97 23.36 -42.43
N LYS A 3 -30.54 24.15 -41.52
CA LYS A 3 -29.93 24.49 -40.23
C LYS A 3 -30.00 23.23 -39.35
N LYS A 4 -28.84 22.65 -39.05
CA LYS A 4 -28.75 21.47 -38.18
C LYS A 4 -29.06 21.93 -36.75
N GLU A 5 -30.25 21.62 -36.26
CA GLU A 5 -30.65 21.83 -34.87
C GLU A 5 -29.70 21.02 -33.97
N GLU A 6 -28.84 21.73 -33.24
CA GLU A 6 -27.90 21.13 -32.29
C GLU A 6 -28.70 20.77 -31.03
N HIS A 7 -28.86 19.46 -30.79
CA HIS A 7 -29.37 18.95 -29.52
C HIS A 7 -28.46 19.52 -28.42
N ALA A 8 -29.03 20.35 -27.54
CA ALA A 8 -28.36 20.87 -26.38
C ALA A 8 -28.91 20.12 -25.16
N ASP A 9 -28.11 19.24 -24.60
CA ASP A 9 -28.41 18.53 -23.38
C ASP A 9 -28.22 19.45 -22.17
N ASN A 10 -29.17 19.40 -21.23
CA ASN A 10 -29.09 20.14 -19.98
C ASN A 10 -28.48 19.22 -18.93
N VAL A 11 -27.21 19.46 -18.59
CA VAL A 11 -26.52 18.72 -17.53
C VAL A 11 -26.23 19.69 -16.38
N GLY A 12 -26.93 19.53 -15.26
CA GLY A 12 -26.74 20.38 -14.08
C GLY A 12 -27.05 21.87 -14.29
N GLY A 13 -28.00 22.20 -15.17
CA GLY A 13 -28.39 23.59 -15.45
C GLY A 13 -27.51 24.34 -16.45
N MET A 14 -26.49 23.68 -17.00
CA MET A 14 -25.68 24.22 -18.10
C MET A 14 -26.09 23.54 -19.41
N LYS A 15 -26.40 24.35 -20.43
CA LYS A 15 -26.60 23.86 -21.80
C LYS A 15 -25.24 23.54 -22.40
N VAL A 16 -25.01 22.28 -22.75
CA VAL A 16 -23.83 21.86 -23.48
C VAL A 16 -24.25 21.47 -24.90
N GLY A 17 -23.44 21.87 -25.88
CA GLY A 17 -23.66 21.57 -27.29
C GLY A 17 -22.62 20.56 -27.78
N HIS A 18 -23.04 19.65 -28.64
CA HIS A 18 -22.16 18.71 -29.32
C HIS A 18 -21.51 19.37 -30.55
N GLY A 19 -20.72 20.43 -30.29
CA GLY A 19 -20.00 21.19 -31.30
C GLY A 19 -18.79 20.43 -31.83
N SER A 20 -18.53 20.54 -33.14
CA SER A 20 -17.33 19.98 -33.76
C SER A 20 -16.07 20.69 -33.26
N ILE A 21 -15.02 19.93 -32.98
CA ILE A 21 -13.74 20.48 -32.53
C ILE A 21 -13.21 21.51 -33.55
N PRO A 22 -12.79 22.71 -33.10
CA PRO A 22 -12.21 23.72 -33.99
C PRO A 22 -11.02 23.19 -34.78
N LYS A 23 -10.99 23.46 -36.09
CA LYS A 23 -9.97 22.91 -37.00
C LYS A 23 -8.53 23.28 -36.63
N PHE A 24 -8.33 24.43 -35.97
CA PHE A 24 -7.00 24.86 -35.53
C PHE A 24 -6.44 24.01 -34.38
N LEU A 25 -7.28 23.25 -33.66
CA LEU A 25 -6.85 22.34 -32.61
C LEU A 25 -6.39 20.98 -33.14
N TYR A 26 -6.77 20.59 -34.36
CA TYR A 26 -6.31 19.33 -34.96
C TYR A 26 -4.79 19.14 -34.95
N PRO A 27 -3.95 20.11 -35.40
CA PRO A 27 -2.50 19.93 -35.37
C PRO A 27 -1.97 19.73 -33.95
N VAL A 28 -2.58 20.36 -32.94
CA VAL A 28 -2.20 20.21 -31.53
C VAL A 28 -2.53 18.79 -31.04
N TYR A 29 -3.76 18.32 -31.28
CA TYR A 29 -4.17 16.97 -30.89
C TYR A 29 -3.36 15.88 -31.59
N ILE A 30 -3.10 16.05 -32.89
CA ILE A 30 -2.26 15.13 -33.67
C ILE A 30 -0.82 15.14 -33.14
N GLY A 31 -0.27 16.31 -32.84
CA GLY A 31 1.06 16.44 -32.25
C GLY A 31 1.18 15.75 -30.89
N LEU A 32 0.18 15.92 -30.01
CA LEU A 32 0.14 15.25 -28.70
C LEU A 32 0.03 13.72 -28.85
N PHE A 33 -0.78 13.25 -29.79
CA PHE A 33 -0.92 11.82 -30.06
C PHE A 33 0.39 11.22 -30.58
N ILE A 34 1.04 11.87 -31.54
CA ILE A 34 2.33 11.43 -32.09
C ILE A 34 3.42 11.47 -31.02
N TRP A 35 3.46 12.53 -30.20
CA TRP A 35 4.40 12.65 -29.08
C TRP A 35 4.21 11.50 -28.09
N ALA A 36 2.98 11.24 -27.64
CA ALA A 36 2.69 10.12 -26.74
C ALA A 36 3.11 8.77 -27.34
N PHE A 37 2.80 8.53 -28.63
CA PHE A 37 3.15 7.28 -29.31
C PHE A 37 4.66 7.13 -29.51
N TYR A 38 5.37 8.22 -29.81
CA TYR A 38 6.83 8.27 -29.90
C TYR A 38 7.47 7.86 -28.57
N TYR A 39 7.00 8.41 -27.45
CA TYR A 39 7.48 8.05 -26.12
C TYR A 39 7.16 6.58 -25.77
N VAL A 40 6.00 6.06 -26.17
CA VAL A 40 5.63 4.65 -25.90
C VAL A 40 6.48 3.66 -26.71
N LEU A 41 6.85 4.00 -27.95
CA LEU A 41 7.55 3.07 -28.84
C LEU A 41 9.08 3.16 -28.76
N ILE A 42 9.64 4.33 -28.46
CA ILE A 42 11.08 4.58 -28.59
C ILE A 42 11.75 4.77 -27.23
N ASP A 43 11.04 5.29 -26.23
CA ASP A 43 11.56 5.30 -24.87
C ASP A 43 11.37 3.91 -24.26
N SER A 44 12.47 3.24 -23.93
CA SER A 44 12.37 2.08 -23.03
C SER A 44 11.81 2.62 -21.71
N PRO A 45 10.89 1.94 -21.02
CA PRO A 45 10.34 2.43 -19.76
C PRO A 45 11.45 2.50 -18.71
N THR A 46 12.20 3.60 -18.69
CA THR A 46 13.12 3.98 -17.61
C THR A 46 12.31 4.32 -16.35
N ILE A 47 11.04 4.68 -16.55
CA ILE A 47 10.01 4.48 -15.55
C ILE A 47 9.70 3.00 -15.51
N SER A 48 10.55 2.26 -14.80
CA SER A 48 10.02 1.21 -13.95
C SER A 48 8.97 1.89 -13.07
N TYR A 49 7.72 1.92 -13.54
CA TYR A 49 6.63 1.73 -12.61
C TYR A 49 6.87 0.30 -12.19
N SER A 50 7.78 0.12 -11.22
CA SER A 50 7.64 -0.99 -10.32
C SER A 50 6.17 -0.87 -9.95
N ARG A 51 5.33 -1.77 -10.45
CA ARG A 51 4.30 -2.33 -9.58
C ARG A 51 5.09 -2.49 -8.28
N PRO A 52 4.89 -1.64 -7.25
CA PRO A 52 5.69 -1.80 -6.06
C PRO A 52 5.51 -3.27 -5.75
N ALA A 53 6.62 -4.02 -5.70
CA ALA A 53 6.58 -5.37 -5.18
C ALA A 53 5.69 -5.25 -3.95
N GLU A 54 4.55 -5.96 -3.98
CA GLU A 54 3.43 -5.85 -3.04
C GLU A 54 3.96 -5.24 -1.74
N PRO A 55 3.60 -3.97 -1.43
CA PRO A 55 4.46 -3.04 -0.68
C PRO A 55 5.28 -3.84 0.29
N GLN A 56 6.58 -3.99 0.01
CA GLN A 56 7.46 -4.71 0.92
C GLN A 56 7.24 -4.01 2.24
N THR A 57 6.45 -4.65 3.09
CA THR A 57 5.97 -4.02 4.30
C THR A 57 7.23 -3.97 5.10
N ASP A 58 7.75 -2.75 5.23
CA ASP A 58 8.99 -2.54 5.95
C ASP A 58 8.70 -2.97 7.38
N ALA A 59 8.96 -4.24 7.65
CA ALA A 59 8.58 -4.89 8.89
C ALA A 59 9.24 -4.15 10.04
N LYS A 60 10.43 -3.59 9.81
CA LYS A 60 11.12 -2.71 10.74
C LYS A 60 10.33 -1.42 10.99
N LEU A 61 9.80 -0.77 9.96
CA LEU A 61 8.94 0.40 10.11
C LEU A 61 7.67 0.05 10.91
N VAL A 62 6.96 -1.01 10.53
CA VAL A 62 5.72 -1.44 11.23
C VAL A 62 6.01 -1.78 12.69
N ILE A 63 7.09 -2.51 12.96
CA ILE A 63 7.53 -2.85 14.32
C ILE A 63 7.90 -1.59 15.10
N SER A 64 8.61 -0.64 14.49
CA SER A 64 8.99 0.61 15.14
C SER A 64 7.81 1.53 15.44
N GLN A 65 6.71 1.45 14.68
CA GLN A 65 5.53 2.30 14.85
C GLN A 65 4.44 1.67 15.72
N LYS A 66 4.23 0.36 15.60
CA LYS A 66 3.10 -0.35 16.19
C LYS A 66 3.49 -1.20 17.40
N CYS A 67 4.69 -1.80 17.37
CA CYS A 67 5.12 -2.74 18.42
C CYS A 67 5.93 -2.04 19.52
N SER A 68 6.73 -1.03 19.15
CA SER A 68 7.57 -0.26 20.09
C SER A 68 6.78 0.49 21.16
N ALA A 69 5.49 0.77 20.93
CA ALA A 69 4.61 1.40 21.90
C ALA A 69 4.51 0.58 23.20
N CYS A 70 4.56 -0.76 23.09
CA CYS A 70 4.42 -1.66 24.22
C CYS A 70 5.67 -2.50 24.49
N HIS A 71 6.53 -2.71 23.49
CA HIS A 71 7.69 -3.59 23.57
C HIS A 71 9.01 -2.84 23.38
N ILE A 72 10.06 -3.31 24.06
CA ILE A 72 11.43 -2.88 23.82
C ILE A 72 11.97 -3.58 22.57
N ILE A 73 12.52 -2.79 21.65
CA ILE A 73 13.20 -3.19 20.41
C ILE A 73 14.48 -2.36 20.29
N ASP A 74 15.62 -3.03 20.19
CA ASP A 74 16.96 -2.43 20.16
C ASP A 74 17.21 -1.50 21.36
N GLY A 75 16.73 -1.91 22.55
CA GLY A 75 16.84 -1.14 23.79
C GLY A 75 15.93 0.09 23.88
N LYS A 76 14.99 0.27 22.94
CA LYS A 76 14.05 1.42 22.92
C LYS A 76 12.59 0.95 22.82
N GLY A 77 11.67 1.70 23.42
CA GLY A 77 10.24 1.41 23.38
C GLY A 77 9.62 1.28 24.77
N GLY A 78 8.45 0.64 24.85
CA GLY A 78 7.70 0.40 26.08
C GLY A 78 8.02 -0.93 26.76
N ALA A 79 7.76 -1.02 28.07
CA ALA A 79 7.94 -2.25 28.87
C ALA A 79 6.60 -2.87 29.31
N VAL A 80 5.54 -2.64 28.54
CA VAL A 80 4.20 -3.22 28.80
C VAL A 80 4.20 -4.72 28.43
N GLY A 81 4.87 -5.05 27.33
CA GLY A 81 5.16 -6.42 26.92
C GLY A 81 6.65 -6.76 27.07
N PRO A 82 7.02 -8.05 27.00
CA PRO A 82 8.41 -8.48 27.07
C PRO A 82 9.25 -7.89 25.92
N ALA A 83 10.54 -7.65 26.15
CA ALA A 83 11.44 -7.18 25.10
C ALA A 83 11.45 -8.15 23.89
N LEU A 84 11.38 -7.59 22.68
CA LEU A 84 11.46 -8.33 21.41
C LEU A 84 12.92 -8.52 20.94
N ASP A 85 13.88 -7.93 21.66
CA ASP A 85 15.29 -8.21 21.48
C ASP A 85 15.56 -9.70 21.63
N GLN A 86 16.29 -10.27 20.67
CA GLN A 86 16.66 -11.70 20.67
C GLN A 86 15.44 -12.64 20.69
N VAL A 87 14.25 -12.19 20.24
CA VAL A 87 13.06 -13.05 20.22
C VAL A 87 13.25 -14.25 19.28
N GLY A 88 14.01 -14.10 18.19
CA GLY A 88 14.35 -15.18 17.27
C GLY A 88 15.26 -16.27 17.87
N ALA A 89 15.89 -16.00 19.02
CA ALA A 89 16.60 -17.02 19.80
C ALA A 89 15.67 -17.81 20.74
N ARG A 90 14.50 -17.25 21.07
CA ARG A 90 13.53 -17.81 22.03
C ARG A 90 12.31 -18.43 21.34
N MET A 91 11.98 -17.98 20.14
CA MET A 91 10.85 -18.43 19.35
C MET A 91 11.28 -18.61 17.89
N ASP A 92 10.99 -19.77 17.34
CA ASP A 92 11.17 -20.01 15.92
C ASP A 92 10.07 -19.33 15.09
N ARG A 93 10.26 -19.32 13.77
CA ARG A 93 9.35 -18.72 12.80
C ARG A 93 7.91 -19.24 12.95
N ALA A 94 7.74 -20.56 13.11
CA ALA A 94 6.42 -21.18 13.22
C ALA A 94 5.70 -20.79 14.52
N ALA A 95 6.43 -20.69 15.63
CA ALA A 95 5.89 -20.25 16.91
C ALA A 95 5.48 -18.77 16.87
N LEU A 96 6.25 -17.92 16.19
CA LEU A 96 5.90 -16.51 15.96
C LEU A 96 4.66 -16.38 15.07
N GLU A 97 4.58 -17.14 13.99
CA GLU A 97 3.43 -17.16 13.09
C GLU A 97 2.14 -17.61 13.80
N LYS A 98 2.23 -18.67 14.61
CA LYS A 98 1.12 -19.12 15.45
C LYS A 98 0.69 -18.03 16.43
N PHE A 99 1.62 -17.34 17.06
CA PHE A 99 1.32 -16.31 18.05
C PHE A 99 0.67 -15.06 17.44
N ILE A 100 1.13 -14.61 16.26
CA ILE A 100 0.53 -13.44 15.59
C ILE A 100 -0.90 -13.73 15.12
N ASN A 101 -1.17 -14.97 14.68
CA ASN A 101 -2.51 -15.37 14.26
C ASN A 101 -3.44 -15.70 15.44
N ASP A 102 -2.89 -16.23 16.52
CA ASP A 102 -3.59 -16.54 17.77
C ASP A 102 -2.75 -16.14 18.99
N PRO A 103 -2.85 -14.88 19.45
CA PRO A 103 -2.13 -14.44 20.64
C PRO A 103 -2.63 -15.13 21.92
N GLY A 104 -3.85 -15.65 21.91
CA GLY A 104 -4.40 -16.44 23.02
C GLY A 104 -3.70 -17.78 23.21
N SER A 105 -2.99 -18.27 22.19
CA SER A 105 -2.20 -19.51 22.25
C SER A 105 -1.11 -19.51 23.33
N ARG A 106 -0.73 -18.34 23.87
CA ARG A 106 0.23 -18.20 24.97
C ARG A 106 -0.43 -17.96 26.32
N ASN A 107 -1.35 -17.00 26.41
CA ASN A 107 -2.11 -16.70 27.62
C ASN A 107 -3.24 -15.68 27.35
N ALA A 108 -4.17 -15.57 28.30
CA ALA A 108 -5.29 -14.63 28.23
C ALA A 108 -4.85 -13.15 28.16
N ASN A 109 -3.72 -12.80 28.80
CA ASN A 109 -3.20 -11.43 28.79
C ASN A 109 -2.76 -11.00 27.38
N SER A 110 -2.13 -11.92 26.63
CA SER A 110 -1.71 -11.70 25.25
C SER A 110 -2.93 -11.56 24.33
N ALA A 111 -3.96 -12.39 24.53
CA ALA A 111 -5.24 -12.27 23.82
C ALA A 111 -5.88 -10.89 24.01
N ALA A 112 -5.93 -10.40 25.26
CA ALA A 112 -6.56 -9.13 25.60
C ALA A 112 -5.79 -7.91 25.08
N ASN A 113 -4.45 -7.91 25.16
CA ASN A 113 -3.65 -6.72 24.88
C ASN A 113 -3.09 -6.66 23.45
N MET A 114 -2.84 -7.80 22.80
CA MET A 114 -2.23 -7.85 21.46
C MET A 114 -3.22 -8.24 20.36
N GLY A 115 -4.36 -8.85 20.71
CA GLY A 115 -5.35 -9.37 19.75
C GLY A 115 -5.92 -8.32 18.80
N ALA A 116 -6.22 -7.11 19.29
CA ALA A 116 -6.73 -6.04 18.42
C ALA A 116 -5.66 -5.56 17.43
N SER A 117 -4.40 -5.41 17.88
CA SER A 117 -3.29 -4.97 17.04
C SER A 117 -3.03 -5.94 15.89
N PHE A 118 -3.05 -7.25 16.14
CA PHE A 118 -2.82 -8.24 15.09
C PHE A 118 -3.98 -8.39 14.10
N LYS A 119 -5.23 -8.13 14.52
CA LYS A 119 -6.39 -8.12 13.63
C LYS A 119 -6.38 -6.96 12.62
N MET A 120 -5.67 -5.88 12.94
CA MET A 120 -5.53 -4.72 12.06
C MET A 120 -4.42 -4.88 10.99
N LEU A 121 -3.60 -5.94 11.09
CA LEU A 121 -2.53 -6.21 10.13
C LEU A 121 -3.03 -7.08 8.97
N LYS A 122 -2.53 -6.80 7.77
CA LYS A 122 -2.72 -7.65 6.59
C LYS A 122 -1.86 -8.91 6.69
N ASP A 123 -2.23 -9.98 5.99
CA ASP A 123 -1.50 -11.25 6.08
C ASP A 123 -0.06 -11.16 5.53
N SER A 124 0.18 -10.32 4.52
CA SER A 124 1.54 -10.03 4.05
C SER A 124 2.36 -9.24 5.09
N GLU A 125 1.75 -8.33 5.85
CA GLU A 125 2.41 -7.64 6.97
C GLU A 125 2.77 -8.61 8.10
N LYS A 126 1.85 -9.50 8.48
CA LYS A 126 2.09 -10.51 9.51
C LYS A 126 3.29 -11.38 9.12
N THR A 127 3.33 -11.85 7.88
CA THR A 127 4.42 -12.69 7.36
C THR A 127 5.76 -11.95 7.42
N ALA A 128 5.82 -10.69 6.96
CA ALA A 128 7.04 -9.88 7.00
C ALA A 128 7.52 -9.64 8.45
N ILE A 129 6.60 -9.40 9.39
CA ILE A 129 6.89 -9.25 10.82
C ILE A 129 7.45 -10.55 11.40
N VAL A 130 6.84 -11.70 11.09
CA VAL A 130 7.34 -13.02 11.52
C VAL A 130 8.78 -13.21 11.05
N ASP A 131 9.05 -12.97 9.78
CA ASP A 131 10.38 -13.15 9.19
C ASP A 131 11.42 -12.21 9.81
N TYR A 132 11.04 -10.96 10.08
CA TYR A 132 11.90 -10.00 10.77
C TYR A 132 12.22 -10.45 12.21
N LEU A 133 11.19 -10.83 12.99
CA LEU A 133 11.36 -11.23 14.39
C LEU A 133 12.13 -12.55 14.52
N ALA A 134 11.91 -13.51 13.61
CA ALA A 134 12.62 -14.79 13.60
C ALA A 134 14.14 -14.61 13.35
N ASN A 135 14.52 -13.58 12.58
CA ASN A 135 15.91 -13.26 12.31
C ASN A 135 16.56 -12.36 13.39
N LYS A 136 15.78 -11.85 14.36
CA LYS A 136 16.27 -11.01 15.45
C LYS A 136 16.78 -11.87 16.61
N LYS A 137 18.03 -12.36 16.49
CA LYS A 137 18.72 -13.19 17.48
C LYS A 137 19.61 -12.40 18.42
#